data_AF-A0ABD8B631-F1
#
_entry.id   AF-A0ABD8B631-F1
#
_cell.length_a   1.000
_cell.length_b   1.000
_cell.length_c   1.000
_cell.angle_alpha   90.00
_cell.angle_beta   90.00
_cell.angle_gamma   90.00
#
_symmetry.space_group_name_H-M   'P 1'
#
loop_
_entity.id
_entity.type
_entity.pdbx_description
1 polymer ?
#
loop_
_entity_poly.entity_id
_entity_poly.type
_entity_poly.pdbx_seq_one_letter_code
_entity_poly.pdbx_strand_id
1 'polypeptide(L)'
;MTTRQRGTLSTKPDPPVRGEAVLGVDTHGEVHVAAVLCSLGQVLGTKSIPATAAGYRRLLGWAGKLGTVRRAGVEGTCTFGAGLSRYLLAQDVQVYEVNRPDRAARRLLGKSDPLDAQAAARAVLSGRARARAKTGDGPMQSARMFKLAKDTAVKARTQAINQLKAVLVIADPALRERLSSLGNHELFRTCAHLSLRDGDDEDAVAQATHIWACPVRPCPVRRSLRGPVVVALRGRWCWEWTRTGMLMWLRCTR
;
A
#
# COMPACT_ATOMS: atom_id res chain seq x y z
N MET A 1 13.26 57.36 -58.30
CA MET A 1 13.12 57.12 -56.84
C MET A 1 12.38 55.80 -56.66
N THR A 2 13.10 54.71 -56.43
CA THR A 2 12.54 53.36 -56.30
C THR A 2 12.42 52.98 -54.82
N THR A 3 11.19 52.75 -54.38
CA THR A 3 10.83 52.39 -53.00
C THR A 3 11.17 50.91 -52.74
N ARG A 4 12.11 50.68 -51.82
CA ARG A 4 12.49 49.34 -51.32
C ARG A 4 11.44 48.86 -50.31
N GLN A 5 10.62 47.88 -50.67
CA GLN A 5 9.80 47.15 -49.69
C GLN A 5 10.71 46.26 -48.83
N ARG A 6 10.68 46.51 -47.52
CA ARG A 6 11.42 45.75 -46.51
C ARG A 6 10.51 44.62 -46.04
N GLY A 7 10.69 43.43 -46.60
CA GLY A 7 9.97 42.23 -46.17
C GLY A 7 10.35 41.87 -44.73
N THR A 8 9.36 41.83 -43.85
CA THR A 8 9.50 41.32 -42.49
C THR A 8 9.50 39.79 -42.54
N LEU A 9 10.67 39.18 -42.31
CA LEU A 9 10.73 37.74 -42.04
C LEU A 9 10.05 37.47 -40.69
N SER A 10 8.84 36.90 -40.76
CA SER A 10 8.17 36.29 -39.62
C SER A 10 8.87 34.98 -39.30
N THR A 11 9.84 35.01 -38.39
CA THR A 11 10.40 33.81 -37.77
C THR A 11 9.33 33.22 -36.86
N LYS A 12 8.62 32.21 -37.34
CA LYS A 12 7.93 31.26 -36.46
C LYS A 12 8.98 30.69 -35.51
N PRO A 13 8.81 30.78 -34.17
CA PRO A 13 9.72 30.09 -33.28
C PRO A 13 9.61 28.59 -33.55
N ASP A 14 10.74 27.95 -33.80
CA ASP A 14 10.83 26.49 -33.81
C ASP A 14 10.19 25.95 -32.52
N PRO A 15 9.49 24.80 -32.58
CA PRO A 15 9.01 24.16 -31.36
C PRO A 15 10.22 23.97 -30.43
N PRO A 16 10.14 24.35 -29.14
CA PRO A 16 11.29 24.30 -28.26
C PRO A 16 11.85 22.89 -28.26
N VAL A 17 13.15 22.76 -28.54
CA VAL A 17 13.92 21.52 -28.33
C VAL A 17 13.53 21.03 -26.95
N ARG A 18 12.89 19.85 -26.87
CA ARG A 18 12.26 19.39 -25.62
C ARG A 18 13.34 19.21 -24.56
N GLY A 19 13.39 20.17 -23.63
CA GLY A 19 14.31 20.15 -22.51
C GLY A 19 14.04 18.96 -21.59
N GLU A 20 15.03 18.66 -20.74
CA GLU A 20 14.84 17.71 -19.64
C GLU A 20 13.72 18.20 -18.71
N ALA A 21 12.90 17.26 -18.27
CA ALA A 21 11.82 17.50 -17.33
C ALA A 21 11.89 16.54 -16.14
N VAL A 22 11.42 17.03 -15.00
CA VAL A 22 11.32 16.26 -13.76
C VAL A 22 9.84 16.11 -13.40
N LEU A 23 9.44 14.87 -13.17
CA LEU A 23 8.09 14.52 -12.74
C LEU A 23 8.02 14.55 -11.20
N GLY A 24 6.96 15.10 -10.64
CA GLY A 24 6.63 15.00 -9.22
C GLY A 24 5.21 14.48 -9.08
N VAL A 25 4.98 13.55 -8.15
CA VAL A 25 3.68 12.92 -7.97
C VAL A 25 3.34 12.81 -6.49
N ASP A 26 2.22 13.43 -6.13
CA ASP A 26 1.52 13.19 -4.88
C ASP A 26 0.53 12.02 -5.06
N THR A 27 0.58 11.04 -4.16
CA THR A 27 -0.15 9.78 -4.32
C THR A 27 -1.20 9.60 -3.23
N HIS A 28 -2.45 9.40 -3.65
CA HIS A 28 -3.57 9.01 -2.82
C HIS A 28 -4.14 7.66 -3.29
N GLY A 29 -5.12 7.12 -2.54
CA GLY A 29 -5.66 5.78 -2.75
C GLY A 29 -6.20 5.51 -4.16
N GLU A 30 -6.97 6.46 -4.72
CA GLU A 30 -7.64 6.28 -6.01
C GLU A 30 -7.12 7.22 -7.11
N VAL A 31 -6.51 8.34 -6.71
CA VAL A 31 -6.04 9.39 -7.62
C VAL A 31 -4.60 9.73 -7.28
N HIS A 32 -3.81 10.02 -8.30
CA HIS A 32 -2.49 10.61 -8.17
C HIS A 32 -2.48 11.95 -8.87
N VAL A 33 -1.89 12.95 -8.22
CA VAL A 33 -1.74 14.29 -8.77
C VAL A 33 -0.28 14.47 -9.15
N ALA A 34 -0.05 14.85 -10.40
CA ALA A 34 1.28 14.97 -10.97
C ALA A 34 1.58 16.40 -11.39
N ALA A 35 2.85 16.78 -11.29
CA ALA A 35 3.40 18.02 -11.81
C ALA A 35 4.66 17.71 -12.61
N VAL A 36 4.86 18.42 -13.72
CA VAL A 36 6.08 18.34 -14.52
C VAL A 36 6.77 19.69 -14.47
N LEU A 37 8.05 19.68 -14.12
CA LEU A 37 8.90 20.87 -14.08
C LEU A 37 10.01 20.77 -15.13
N CYS A 38 10.41 21.90 -15.71
CA CYS A 38 11.62 21.96 -16.53
C CYS A 38 12.89 21.96 -15.67
N SER A 39 14.05 21.90 -16.30
CA SER A 39 15.37 21.98 -15.64
C SER A 39 15.58 23.25 -14.81
N LEU A 40 14.89 24.35 -15.14
CA LEU A 40 14.93 25.62 -14.38
C LEU A 40 13.92 25.66 -13.21
N GLY A 41 13.10 24.62 -13.04
CA GLY A 41 12.10 24.54 -11.97
C GLY A 41 10.76 25.20 -12.27
N GLN A 42 10.56 25.73 -13.48
CA GLN A 42 9.27 26.23 -13.94
C GLN A 42 8.30 25.06 -14.13
N VAL A 43 7.05 25.22 -13.68
CA VAL A 43 5.98 24.23 -13.87
C VAL A 43 5.52 24.25 -15.33
N LEU A 44 5.64 23.11 -16.00
CA LEU A 44 5.19 22.90 -17.39
C LEU A 44 3.74 22.41 -17.47
N GLY A 45 3.26 21.76 -16.41
CA GLY A 45 1.87 21.34 -16.31
C GLY A 45 1.58 20.51 -15.06
N THR A 46 0.31 20.43 -14.70
CA THR A 46 -0.22 19.57 -13.64
C THR A 46 -1.34 18.70 -14.19
N LYS A 47 -1.50 17.50 -13.62
CA LYS A 47 -2.54 16.56 -14.06
C LYS A 47 -2.91 15.56 -12.98
N SER A 48 -4.21 15.33 -12.82
CA SER A 48 -4.73 14.24 -12.00
C SER A 48 -4.97 13.00 -12.87
N ILE A 49 -4.59 11.83 -12.35
CA ILE A 49 -4.80 10.53 -13.00
C ILE A 49 -5.34 9.51 -12.00
N PRO A 50 -6.17 8.55 -12.45
CA PRO A 50 -6.58 7.45 -11.58
C PRO A 50 -5.40 6.51 -11.29
N ALA A 51 -5.36 5.95 -10.08
CA ALA A 51 -4.35 4.99 -9.59
C ALA A 51 -4.51 3.60 -10.25
N THR A 52 -4.36 3.55 -11.57
CA THR A 52 -4.57 2.37 -12.42
C THR A 52 -3.42 2.22 -13.40
N ALA A 53 -3.18 1.01 -13.90
CA ALA A 53 -2.14 0.76 -14.91
C ALA A 53 -2.33 1.63 -16.17
N ALA A 54 -3.58 1.83 -16.61
CA ALA A 54 -3.90 2.73 -17.72
C ALA A 54 -3.62 4.20 -17.37
N GLY A 55 -3.90 4.62 -16.12
CA GLY A 55 -3.56 5.94 -15.60
C GLY A 55 -2.06 6.20 -15.63
N TYR A 56 -1.24 5.24 -15.21
CA TYR A 56 0.23 5.35 -15.18
C TYR A 56 0.81 5.52 -16.60
N ARG A 57 0.32 4.74 -17.58
CA ARG A 57 0.69 4.91 -19.00
C ARG A 57 0.33 6.30 -19.52
N ARG A 58 -0.89 6.76 -19.24
CA ARG A 58 -1.36 8.10 -19.65
C ARG A 58 -0.54 9.22 -19.02
N LEU A 59 -0.12 9.05 -17.77
CA LEU A 59 0.70 10.02 -17.06
C LEU A 59 2.09 10.14 -17.70
N LEU A 60 2.77 9.02 -17.95
CA LEU A 60 4.11 9.07 -18.58
C LEU A 60 4.04 9.61 -20.01
N GLY A 61 3.05 9.19 -20.79
CA GLY A 61 2.83 9.72 -22.14
C GLY A 61 2.49 11.22 -22.15
N TRP A 62 1.72 11.70 -21.17
CA TRP A 62 1.44 13.14 -21.01
C TRP A 62 2.71 13.91 -20.61
N ALA A 63 3.47 13.40 -19.63
CA ALA A 63 4.69 14.06 -19.18
C ALA A 63 5.75 14.10 -20.30
N GLY A 64 5.86 13.06 -21.11
CA GLY A 64 6.72 13.00 -22.30
C GLY A 64 6.36 14.02 -23.40
N LYS A 65 5.11 14.50 -23.43
CA LYS A 65 4.71 15.62 -24.32
C LYS A 65 5.24 16.97 -23.84
N LEU A 66 5.47 17.11 -22.53
CA LEU A 66 5.97 18.35 -21.90
C LEU A 66 7.50 18.41 -21.86
N GLY A 67 8.18 17.26 -21.82
CA GLY A 67 9.64 17.19 -21.87
C GLY A 67 10.18 15.77 -21.67
N THR A 68 11.49 15.60 -21.74
CA THR A 68 12.12 14.29 -21.54
C THR A 68 12.24 13.97 -20.06
N VAL A 69 11.39 13.07 -19.56
CA VAL A 69 11.34 12.69 -18.14
C VAL A 69 12.33 11.56 -17.85
N ARG A 70 13.45 11.89 -17.19
CA ARG A 70 14.44 10.90 -16.71
C ARG A 70 14.37 10.64 -15.20
N ARG A 71 13.80 11.58 -14.45
CA ARG A 71 13.73 11.56 -12.99
C ARG A 71 12.32 11.88 -12.53
N ALA A 72 11.87 11.15 -11.52
CA ALA A 72 10.56 11.32 -10.91
C ALA A 72 10.66 11.32 -9.37
N GLY A 73 9.98 12.24 -8.72
CA GLY A 73 9.73 12.23 -7.28
C GLY A 73 8.35 11.70 -7.01
N VAL A 74 8.24 10.63 -6.22
CA VAL A 74 6.94 10.02 -5.89
C VAL A 74 6.79 9.98 -4.38
N GLU A 75 5.69 10.52 -3.87
CA GLU A 75 5.32 10.33 -2.47
C GLU A 75 4.88 8.87 -2.26
N GLY A 76 5.41 8.20 -1.22
CA GLY A 76 4.92 6.89 -0.80
C GLY A 76 5.21 5.77 -1.79
N THR A 77 6.45 5.63 -2.27
CA THR A 77 6.89 4.56 -3.21
C THR A 77 6.71 3.15 -2.65
N CYS A 78 6.46 3.01 -1.34
CA CYS A 78 6.16 1.73 -0.68
C CYS A 78 4.69 1.59 -0.24
N THR A 79 3.83 2.57 -0.51
CA THR A 79 2.40 2.58 -0.15
C THR A 79 1.55 2.86 -1.39
N PHE A 80 0.83 3.99 -1.45
CA PHE A 80 -0.04 4.36 -2.57
C PHE A 80 0.75 4.55 -3.88
N GLY A 81 1.98 5.05 -3.80
CA GLY A 81 2.88 5.22 -4.95
C GLY A 81 3.59 3.95 -5.40
N ALA A 82 3.41 2.79 -4.75
CA ALA A 82 4.14 1.56 -5.09
C ALA A 82 3.80 1.01 -6.47
N GLY A 83 2.54 1.13 -6.91
CA GLY A 83 2.13 0.76 -8.26
C GLY A 83 2.81 1.63 -9.32
N LEU A 84 2.73 2.94 -9.15
CA LEU A 84 3.32 3.91 -10.07
C LEU A 84 4.85 3.82 -10.11
N SER A 85 5.51 3.66 -8.96
CA SER A 85 6.96 3.59 -8.86
C SER A 85 7.52 2.40 -9.65
N ARG A 86 6.87 1.23 -9.54
CA ARG A 86 7.23 0.05 -10.34
C ARG A 86 7.08 0.31 -11.83
N TYR A 87 5.97 0.91 -12.24
CA TYR A 87 5.74 1.24 -13.64
C TYR A 87 6.81 2.19 -14.19
N LEU A 88 7.15 3.26 -13.46
CA LEU A 88 8.17 4.23 -13.88
C LEU A 88 9.57 3.62 -13.95
N LEU A 89 9.95 2.79 -12.97
CA LEU A 89 11.23 2.07 -12.98
C LEU A 89 11.34 1.13 -14.19
N ALA A 90 10.25 0.45 -14.56
CA ALA A 90 10.18 -0.42 -15.74
C ALA A 90 10.18 0.36 -17.07
N GLN A 91 10.15 1.69 -17.04
CA GLN A 91 10.27 2.59 -18.19
C GLN A 91 11.57 3.41 -18.13
N ASP A 92 12.57 2.90 -17.39
CA ASP A 92 13.89 3.51 -17.22
C ASP A 92 13.89 4.92 -16.59
N VAL A 93 12.80 5.29 -15.89
CA VAL A 93 12.73 6.53 -15.12
C VAL A 93 13.31 6.31 -13.73
N GLN A 94 14.24 7.16 -13.32
CA GLN A 94 14.79 7.13 -11.96
C GLN A 94 13.77 7.69 -10.97
N VAL A 95 13.24 6.83 -10.10
CA VAL A 95 12.24 7.22 -9.10
C VAL A 95 12.91 7.48 -7.75
N TYR A 96 12.58 8.61 -7.13
CA TYR A 96 13.04 9.00 -5.80
C TYR A 96 11.84 9.06 -4.84
N GLU A 97 12.00 8.49 -3.66
CA GLU A 97 11.07 8.67 -2.56
C GLU A 97 11.12 10.12 -2.10
N VAL A 98 9.98 10.79 -2.18
CA VAL A 98 9.81 12.12 -1.61
C VAL A 98 9.02 11.96 -0.32
N ASN A 99 9.68 12.23 0.81
CA ASN A 99 8.97 12.33 2.07
C ASN A 99 8.02 13.53 2.01
N ARG A 100 6.81 13.33 2.54
CA ARG A 100 5.81 14.39 2.80
C ARG A 100 6.51 15.67 3.27
N PRO A 101 6.27 16.82 2.63
CA PRO A 101 6.88 18.07 3.06
C PRO A 101 6.62 18.35 4.54
N ASP A 102 7.61 18.99 5.16
CA ASP A 102 7.60 19.39 6.56
C ASP A 102 6.28 20.08 6.92
N ARG A 103 5.70 19.71 8.07
CA ARG A 103 4.41 20.25 8.52
C ARG A 103 4.42 21.77 8.64
N ALA A 104 5.59 22.38 8.86
CA ALA A 104 5.76 23.82 8.87
C ALA A 104 5.50 24.48 7.49
N ALA A 105 6.02 23.91 6.40
CA ALA A 105 5.79 24.43 5.04
C ALA A 105 4.31 24.30 4.61
N ARG A 106 3.62 23.22 5.05
CA ARG A 106 2.18 23.03 4.79
C ARG A 106 1.28 24.07 5.46
N ARG A 107 1.66 24.57 6.64
CA ARG A 107 0.88 25.59 7.37
C ARG A 107 0.89 26.95 6.67
N LEU A 108 1.96 27.25 5.93
CA LEU A 108 2.13 28.52 5.22
C LEU A 108 1.45 28.54 3.85
N LEU A 109 1.38 27.40 3.16
CA LEU A 109 0.92 27.31 1.76
C LEU A 109 -0.49 26.72 1.58
N GLY A 110 -1.08 26.14 2.64
CA GLY A 110 -2.34 25.41 2.55
C GLY A 110 -2.18 24.02 1.91
N LYS A 111 -3.15 23.12 2.15
CA LYS A 111 -3.15 21.78 1.55
C LYS A 111 -3.66 21.87 0.11
N SER A 112 -2.80 21.57 -0.86
CA SER A 112 -3.15 21.53 -2.27
C SER A 112 -2.35 20.44 -2.96
N ASP A 113 -3.02 19.37 -3.39
CA ASP A 113 -2.37 18.21 -4.00
C ASP A 113 -1.49 18.60 -5.22
N PRO A 114 -1.85 19.58 -6.07
CA PRO A 114 -0.94 20.09 -7.10
C PRO A 114 0.34 20.75 -6.56
N LEU A 115 0.27 21.45 -5.43
CA LEU A 115 1.46 22.05 -4.79
C LEU A 115 2.36 20.97 -4.19
N ASP A 116 1.78 19.93 -3.60
CA ASP A 116 2.52 18.77 -3.07
C ASP A 116 3.24 18.02 -4.21
N ALA A 117 2.57 17.82 -5.35
CA ALA A 117 3.19 17.24 -6.54
C ALA A 117 4.34 18.11 -7.10
N GLN A 118 4.17 19.44 -7.14
CA GLN A 118 5.26 20.35 -7.53
C GLN A 118 6.42 20.32 -6.54
N ALA A 119 6.14 20.29 -5.23
CA ALA A 119 7.15 20.18 -4.19
C ALA A 119 7.96 18.89 -4.34
N ALA A 120 7.31 17.77 -4.71
CA ALA A 120 7.98 16.52 -5.02
C ALA A 120 8.93 16.64 -6.23
N ALA A 121 8.48 17.27 -7.32
CA ALA A 121 9.34 17.52 -8.48
C ALA A 121 10.55 18.41 -8.10
N ARG A 122 10.32 19.49 -7.34
CA ARG A 122 11.39 20.39 -6.86
C ARG A 122 12.39 19.67 -5.94
N ALA A 123 11.93 18.73 -5.11
CA ALA A 123 12.81 17.95 -4.24
C ALA A 123 13.80 17.08 -5.02
N VAL A 124 13.34 16.51 -6.13
CA VAL A 124 14.21 15.76 -7.05
C VAL A 124 15.11 16.67 -7.85
N LEU A 125 14.58 17.77 -8.40
CA LEU A 125 15.36 18.73 -9.18
C LEU A 125 16.52 19.33 -8.36
N SER A 126 16.27 19.68 -7.10
CA SER A 126 17.27 20.22 -6.17
C SER A 126 18.22 19.17 -5.57
N GLY A 127 18.02 17.88 -5.82
CA GLY A 127 18.82 16.80 -5.23
C GLY A 127 18.61 16.58 -3.73
N ARG A 128 17.58 17.19 -3.13
CA ARG A 128 17.18 16.96 -1.73
C ARG A 128 16.60 15.56 -1.53
N ALA A 129 15.83 15.06 -2.50
CA ALA A 129 15.34 13.69 -2.50
C ALA A 129 16.45 12.74 -2.97
N ARG A 130 17.11 12.06 -2.02
CA ARG A 130 18.25 11.16 -2.30
C ARG A 130 17.88 9.68 -2.28
N ALA A 131 16.80 9.33 -1.61
CA ALA A 131 16.37 7.93 -1.47
C ALA A 131 15.76 7.44 -2.78
N ARG A 132 16.46 6.56 -3.49
CA ARG A 132 15.90 5.93 -4.70
C ARG A 132 14.81 4.93 -4.31
N ALA A 133 13.70 4.95 -5.03
CA ALA A 133 12.66 3.95 -4.87
C ALA A 133 13.26 2.56 -5.14
N LYS A 134 12.95 1.63 -4.26
CA LYS A 134 13.31 0.22 -4.46
C LYS A 134 12.35 -0.35 -5.50
N THR A 135 12.83 -1.28 -6.32
CA THR A 135 12.03 -1.97 -7.36
C THR A 135 10.77 -2.62 -6.81
N GLY A 136 10.72 -2.87 -5.49
CA GLY A 136 9.49 -3.27 -4.81
C GLY A 136 9.00 -4.62 -5.31
N ASP A 137 9.92 -5.47 -5.76
CA ASP A 137 9.75 -6.82 -6.26
C ASP A 137 10.69 -7.79 -5.52
N GLY A 138 10.53 -9.09 -5.81
CA GLY A 138 11.42 -10.14 -5.34
C GLY A 138 11.38 -10.40 -3.82
N PRO A 139 12.43 -11.05 -3.26
CA PRO A 139 12.44 -11.53 -1.88
C PRO A 139 12.22 -10.44 -0.83
N MET A 140 12.67 -9.21 -1.09
CA MET A 140 12.49 -8.09 -0.15
C MET A 140 11.02 -7.64 -0.08
N GLN A 141 10.30 -7.62 -1.20
CA GLN A 141 8.86 -7.35 -1.19
C GLN A 141 8.12 -8.47 -0.46
N SER A 142 8.44 -9.73 -0.74
CA SER A 142 7.85 -10.88 -0.05
C SER A 142 8.08 -10.80 1.46
N ALA A 143 9.30 -10.52 1.92
CA ALA A 143 9.62 -10.35 3.33
C ALA A 143 8.80 -9.23 4.00
N ARG A 144 8.60 -8.09 3.30
CA ARG A 144 7.73 -7.02 3.79
C ARG A 144 6.27 -7.46 3.91
N MET A 145 5.75 -8.19 2.92
CA MET A 145 4.38 -8.72 2.96
C MET A 145 4.20 -9.71 4.12
N PHE A 146 5.17 -10.60 4.34
CA PHE A 146 5.15 -11.51 5.48
C PHE A 146 5.26 -10.79 6.82
N LYS A 147 6.11 -9.77 6.94
CA LYS A 147 6.21 -8.96 8.16
C LYS A 147 4.90 -8.22 8.44
N LEU A 148 4.28 -7.63 7.42
CA LEU A 148 2.98 -6.98 7.54
C LEU A 148 1.91 -7.96 8.03
N ALA A 149 1.81 -9.14 7.41
CA ALA A 149 0.87 -10.18 7.81
C ALA A 149 1.12 -10.69 9.24
N LYS A 150 2.39 -10.84 9.64
CA LYS A 150 2.77 -11.21 11.00
C LYS A 150 2.34 -10.15 12.01
N ASP A 151 2.61 -8.88 11.73
CA ASP A 151 2.29 -7.78 12.65
C ASP A 151 0.78 -7.61 12.82
N THR A 152 0.01 -7.76 11.74
CA THR A 152 -1.45 -7.72 11.80
C THR A 152 -2.02 -8.91 12.57
N ALA A 153 -1.48 -10.11 12.36
CA ALA A 153 -1.87 -11.30 13.11
C ALA A 153 -1.55 -11.17 14.61
N VAL A 154 -0.38 -10.63 14.96
CA VAL A 154 0.00 -10.38 16.36
C VAL A 154 -0.94 -9.37 17.00
N LYS A 155 -1.24 -8.25 16.33
CA LYS A 155 -2.20 -7.26 16.84
C LYS A 155 -3.59 -7.85 17.04
N ALA A 156 -4.10 -8.59 16.04
CA ALA A 156 -5.40 -9.24 16.13
C ALA A 156 -5.46 -10.27 17.28
N ARG A 157 -4.39 -11.05 17.47
CA ARG A 157 -4.27 -11.99 18.60
C ARG A 157 -4.31 -11.26 19.95
N THR A 158 -3.52 -10.19 20.11
CA THR A 158 -3.51 -9.40 21.35
C THR A 158 -4.88 -8.79 21.62
N GLN A 159 -5.53 -8.24 20.59
CA GLN A 159 -6.88 -7.69 20.70
C GLN A 159 -7.88 -8.77 21.14
N ALA A 160 -7.87 -9.95 20.51
CA ALA A 160 -8.75 -11.06 20.88
C ALA A 160 -8.52 -11.50 22.34
N ILE A 161 -7.27 -11.61 22.79
CA ILE A 161 -6.95 -11.96 24.18
C ILE A 161 -7.52 -10.91 25.14
N ASN A 162 -7.31 -9.63 24.86
CA ASN A 162 -7.78 -8.55 25.71
C ASN A 162 -9.31 -8.51 25.78
N GLN A 163 -9.99 -8.74 24.65
CA GLN A 163 -11.45 -8.80 24.60
C GLN A 163 -12.00 -10.01 25.38
N LEU A 164 -11.40 -11.20 25.20
CA LEU A 164 -11.79 -12.37 25.97
C LEU A 164 -11.62 -12.14 27.47
N LYS A 165 -10.48 -11.58 27.89
CA LYS A 165 -10.25 -11.25 29.30
C LYS A 165 -11.25 -10.22 29.82
N ALA A 166 -11.62 -9.21 29.04
CA ALA A 166 -12.63 -8.23 29.42
C ALA A 166 -14.01 -8.88 29.64
N VAL A 167 -14.42 -9.80 28.76
CA VAL A 167 -15.66 -10.57 28.92
C VAL A 167 -15.64 -11.44 30.18
N LEU A 168 -14.49 -12.04 30.53
CA LEU A 168 -14.37 -12.81 31.78
C LEU A 168 -14.48 -11.97 33.05
N VAL A 169 -14.17 -10.67 33.01
CA VAL A 169 -14.30 -9.80 34.19
C VAL A 169 -15.76 -9.70 34.63
N ILE A 170 -16.69 -9.69 33.68
CA ILE A 170 -18.15 -9.57 33.91
C ILE A 170 -18.87 -10.92 33.96
N ALA A 171 -18.14 -12.03 33.81
CA ALA A 171 -18.70 -13.37 33.87
C ALA A 171 -19.11 -13.75 35.30
N ASP A 172 -20.03 -14.72 35.40
CA ASP A 172 -20.40 -15.36 36.66
C ASP A 172 -19.13 -15.77 37.45
N PRO A 173 -19.08 -15.56 38.79
CA PRO A 173 -17.90 -15.85 39.59
C PRO A 173 -17.35 -17.27 39.41
N ALA A 174 -18.20 -18.29 39.31
CA ALA A 174 -17.75 -19.67 39.14
C ALA A 174 -17.10 -19.89 37.76
N LEU A 175 -17.61 -19.24 36.72
CA LEU A 175 -17.01 -19.29 35.38
C LEU A 175 -15.67 -18.53 35.35
N ARG A 176 -15.61 -17.37 36.01
CA ARG A 176 -14.39 -16.56 36.10
C ARG A 176 -13.28 -17.29 36.86
N GLU A 177 -13.57 -17.91 38.00
CA GLU A 177 -12.60 -18.66 38.79
C GLU A 177 -12.01 -19.84 38.00
N ARG A 178 -12.87 -20.59 37.31
CA ARG A 178 -12.46 -21.72 36.44
C ARG A 178 -11.52 -21.30 35.31
N LEU A 179 -11.74 -20.13 34.72
CA LEU A 179 -11.03 -19.69 33.51
C LEU A 179 -9.82 -18.78 33.81
N SER A 180 -9.81 -18.08 34.94
CA SER A 180 -8.76 -17.11 35.29
C SER A 180 -7.39 -17.73 35.60
N SER A 181 -7.36 -19.01 35.98
CA SER A 181 -6.13 -19.77 36.26
C SER A 181 -5.42 -20.30 35.00
N LEU A 182 -6.07 -20.22 33.83
CA LEU A 182 -5.57 -20.81 32.58
C LEU A 182 -4.61 -19.89 31.83
N GLY A 183 -3.58 -20.47 31.21
CA GLY A 183 -2.74 -19.76 30.24
C GLY A 183 -3.52 -19.38 28.97
N ASN A 184 -3.13 -18.29 28.29
CA ASN A 184 -3.89 -17.78 27.12
C ASN A 184 -4.26 -18.85 26.08
N HIS A 185 -3.38 -19.82 25.81
CA HIS A 185 -3.68 -20.89 24.84
C HIS A 185 -4.78 -21.85 25.33
N GLU A 186 -4.70 -22.26 26.59
CA GLU A 186 -5.68 -23.14 27.23
C GLU A 186 -7.00 -22.43 27.48
N LEU A 187 -6.95 -21.15 27.82
CA LEU A 187 -8.13 -20.30 27.96
C LEU A 187 -8.94 -20.28 26.65
N PHE A 188 -8.31 -19.96 25.52
CA PHE A 188 -8.99 -19.96 24.23
C PHE A 188 -9.54 -21.34 23.85
N ARG A 189 -8.76 -22.40 24.09
CA ARG A 189 -9.20 -23.77 23.79
C ARG A 189 -10.42 -24.17 24.61
N THR A 190 -10.41 -23.86 25.90
CA THR A 190 -11.48 -24.17 26.84
C THR A 190 -12.73 -23.37 26.50
N CYS A 191 -12.59 -22.06 26.25
CA CYS A 191 -13.69 -21.20 25.82
C CYS A 191 -14.31 -21.66 24.49
N ALA A 192 -13.51 -22.12 23.53
CA ALA A 192 -14.00 -22.66 22.26
C ALA A 192 -14.71 -24.03 22.38
N HIS A 193 -14.61 -24.67 23.54
CA HIS A 193 -15.28 -25.93 23.86
C HIS A 193 -16.44 -25.77 24.85
N LEU A 194 -16.74 -24.54 25.30
CA LEU A 194 -17.95 -24.26 26.05
C LEU A 194 -19.15 -24.53 25.13
N SER A 195 -19.87 -25.62 25.40
CA SER A 195 -21.11 -25.93 24.68
C SER A 195 -22.12 -24.83 24.96
N LEU A 196 -22.63 -24.20 23.90
CA LEU A 196 -23.87 -23.44 23.97
C LEU A 196 -24.96 -24.44 24.34
N ARG A 197 -25.43 -24.42 25.59
CA ARG A 197 -26.65 -25.12 25.94
C ARG A 197 -27.79 -24.29 25.34
N ASP A 198 -28.42 -24.81 24.30
CA ASP A 198 -29.67 -24.27 23.76
C ASP A 198 -30.72 -24.38 24.88
N GLY A 199 -31.06 -23.27 25.55
CA GLY A 199 -32.10 -23.31 26.56
C GLY A 199 -32.30 -22.05 27.40
N ASP A 200 -31.24 -21.37 27.83
CA ASP A 200 -31.38 -20.28 28.81
C ASP A 200 -30.80 -18.96 28.28
N ASP A 201 -31.67 -17.95 28.16
CA ASP A 201 -31.32 -16.55 27.90
C ASP A 201 -30.37 -15.94 28.96
N GLU A 202 -30.05 -16.68 30.04
CA GLU A 202 -29.22 -16.21 31.16
C GLU A 202 -27.71 -16.20 30.90
N ASP A 203 -27.19 -16.93 29.90
CA ASP A 203 -25.74 -17.14 29.77
C ASP A 203 -25.09 -16.42 28.57
N ALA A 204 -25.57 -15.21 28.27
CA ALA A 204 -25.05 -14.35 27.19
C ALA A 204 -23.53 -14.12 27.27
N VAL A 205 -22.95 -14.12 28.48
CA VAL A 205 -21.50 -13.99 28.70
C VAL A 205 -20.77 -15.27 28.31
N ALA A 206 -21.31 -16.45 28.62
CA ALA A 206 -20.75 -17.73 28.18
C ALA A 206 -20.82 -17.87 26.64
N GLN A 207 -21.93 -17.42 26.05
CA GLN A 207 -22.11 -17.40 24.60
C GLN A 207 -21.14 -16.43 23.91
N ALA A 208 -20.98 -15.21 24.43
CA ALA A 208 -19.98 -14.26 23.95
C ALA A 208 -18.56 -14.84 24.09
N THR A 209 -18.22 -15.45 25.22
CA THR A 209 -16.93 -16.09 25.49
C THR A 209 -16.63 -17.20 24.47
N HIS A 210 -17.62 -18.03 24.13
CA HIS A 210 -17.50 -19.07 23.11
C HIS A 210 -17.34 -18.47 21.70
N ILE A 211 -18.16 -17.49 21.32
CA ILE A 211 -18.12 -16.83 20.00
C ILE A 211 -16.78 -16.13 19.77
N TRP A 212 -16.19 -15.52 20.81
CA TRP A 212 -14.88 -14.86 20.71
C TRP A 212 -13.71 -15.85 20.64
N ALA A 213 -13.85 -17.05 21.19
CA ALA A 213 -12.81 -18.08 21.19
C ALA A 213 -12.84 -18.99 19.94
N CYS A 214 -14.02 -19.23 19.36
CA CYS A 214 -14.22 -20.09 18.20
C CYS A 214 -13.54 -19.66 16.86
N PRO A 215 -13.18 -18.38 16.59
CA PRO A 215 -12.44 -18.01 15.38
C PRO A 215 -11.01 -18.54 15.39
N VAL A 216 -10.53 -19.04 16.54
CA VAL A 216 -9.17 -19.55 16.76
C VAL A 216 -9.18 -21.08 16.79
N ARG A 217 -9.79 -21.75 15.80
CA ARG A 217 -9.37 -23.13 15.52
C ARG A 217 -8.00 -23.06 14.83
N PRO A 218 -6.89 -23.42 15.49
CA PRO A 218 -5.64 -23.62 14.78
C PRO A 218 -5.89 -24.69 13.71
N CYS A 219 -5.64 -24.33 12.45
CA CYS A 219 -5.60 -25.31 11.37
C CYS A 219 -4.51 -26.34 11.75
N PRO A 220 -4.79 -27.65 11.76
CA PRO A 220 -3.76 -28.64 12.04
C PRO A 220 -2.71 -28.54 10.93
N VAL A 221 -1.56 -27.95 11.25
CA VAL A 221 -0.38 -28.01 10.38
C VAL A 221 0.04 -29.48 10.34
N ARG A 222 -0.40 -30.23 9.33
CA ARG A 222 0.26 -31.48 8.99
C ARG A 222 1.68 -31.13 8.56
N ARG A 223 2.66 -31.49 9.39
CA ARG A 223 4.07 -31.54 9.01
C ARG A 223 4.19 -32.50 7.81
N SER A 224 4.22 -31.97 6.60
CA SER A 224 4.82 -32.69 5.47
C SER A 224 6.33 -32.71 5.72
N LEU A 225 6.92 -33.90 5.81
CA LEU A 225 8.36 -34.07 5.96
C LEU A 225 9.16 -33.78 4.67
N ARG A 226 8.57 -33.20 3.62
CA ARG A 226 9.29 -32.73 2.42
C ARG A 226 8.61 -31.49 1.82
N GLY A 227 9.30 -30.35 1.76
CA GLY A 227 8.93 -29.18 0.92
C GLY A 227 8.36 -27.94 1.67
N PRO A 228 8.50 -26.71 1.12
CA PRO A 228 8.46 -25.48 1.90
C PRO A 228 7.05 -24.92 2.17
N VAL A 229 6.83 -24.66 3.46
CA VAL A 229 5.92 -23.72 4.16
C VAL A 229 4.87 -22.97 3.32
N VAL A 230 3.60 -23.27 3.57
CA VAL A 230 2.42 -22.49 3.13
C VAL A 230 1.80 -21.72 4.31
N VAL A 231 1.49 -20.45 4.07
CA VAL A 231 0.75 -19.55 4.96
C VAL A 231 -0.75 -19.62 4.62
N ALA A 232 -1.61 -19.80 5.62
CA ALA A 232 -3.06 -19.85 5.46
C ALA A 232 -3.71 -18.47 5.68
N LEU A 233 -4.74 -18.16 4.89
CA LEU A 233 -5.74 -17.11 5.17
C LEU A 233 -7.16 -17.65 4.94
N ARG A 234 -8.10 -17.03 5.65
CA ARG A 234 -9.51 -17.41 5.86
C ARG A 234 -10.29 -17.82 4.60
N GLY A 235 -11.10 -18.87 4.77
CA GLY A 235 -12.23 -19.23 3.90
C GLY A 235 -11.82 -20.10 2.71
N ARG A 236 -12.32 -21.35 2.67
CA ARG A 236 -12.45 -22.29 1.52
C ARG A 236 -11.43 -22.23 0.36
N TRP A 237 -10.19 -21.80 0.55
CA TRP A 237 -9.17 -21.72 -0.50
C TRP A 237 -7.79 -22.06 0.06
N CYS A 238 -7.07 -22.97 -0.60
CA CYS A 238 -5.68 -23.32 -0.30
C CYS A 238 -4.81 -22.97 -1.52
N TRP A 239 -3.58 -22.51 -1.28
CA TRP A 239 -2.62 -22.17 -2.33
C TRP A 239 -1.51 -23.20 -2.35
N GLU A 240 -1.26 -23.82 -3.50
CA GLU A 240 -0.12 -24.72 -3.73
C GLU A 240 0.76 -24.14 -4.83
N TRP A 241 2.08 -24.08 -4.59
CA TRP A 241 3.08 -23.62 -5.56
C TRP A 241 3.92 -24.80 -6.00
N THR A 242 3.85 -25.16 -7.29
CA THR A 242 4.82 -26.06 -7.94
C THR A 242 5.92 -25.25 -8.64
N ARG A 243 7.10 -25.85 -8.82
CA ARG A 243 8.31 -25.19 -9.36
C ARG A 243 8.18 -24.69 -10.82
N THR A 244 7.07 -24.94 -11.50
CA THR A 244 6.86 -24.63 -12.91
C THR A 244 5.39 -24.27 -13.13
N GLY A 245 5.10 -22.97 -13.21
CA GLY A 245 3.94 -22.35 -13.90
C GLY A 245 2.53 -22.96 -13.73
N MET A 246 1.67 -22.22 -13.01
CA MET A 246 0.21 -22.05 -13.14
C MET A 246 -0.65 -23.19 -13.75
N LEU A 247 -1.54 -23.82 -12.96
CA LEU A 247 -3.00 -23.86 -13.17
C LEU A 247 -3.79 -24.73 -12.17
N MET A 248 -5.02 -24.25 -11.92
CA MET A 248 -6.28 -24.96 -11.65
C MET A 248 -6.78 -25.14 -10.20
N TRP A 249 -8.00 -24.65 -10.02
CA TRP A 249 -8.83 -24.64 -8.82
C TRP A 249 -9.40 -26.03 -8.50
N LEU A 250 -9.30 -26.46 -7.24
CA LEU A 250 -10.09 -27.57 -6.72
C LEU A 250 -10.93 -27.11 -5.52
N ARG A 251 -12.25 -27.18 -5.70
CA ARG A 251 -13.27 -26.95 -4.68
C ARG A 251 -13.22 -28.14 -3.72
N CYS A 252 -12.81 -27.93 -2.47
CA CYS A 252 -12.84 -28.98 -1.46
C CYS A 252 -14.30 -29.20 -1.02
N THR A 253 -14.93 -30.27 -1.50
CA THR A 253 -16.22 -30.75 -1.00
C THR A 253 -15.99 -31.61 0.24
N ARG A 254 -16.48 -31.10 1.38
CA ARG A 254 -16.67 -31.69 2.72
C ARG A 254 -15.53 -32.49 3.33
#